data_AF-A0A2V8E4X1-F1
#
_entry.id   AF-A0A2V8E4X1-F1
#
_cell.length_a   1.000
_cell.length_b   1.000
_cell.length_c   1.000
_cell.angle_alpha   90.00
_cell.angle_beta   90.00
_cell.angle_gamma   90.00
#
_symmetry.space_group_name_H-M   'P 1'
#
loop_
_entity.id
_entity.type
_entity.pdbx_description
1 polymer ?
#
loop_
_entity_poly.entity_id
_entity_poly.type
_entity_poly.pdbx_seq_one_letter_code
_entity_poly.pdbx_strand_id
1 'polypeptide(L)'
;MTRVSRLLFVGLVLVGGLVAPSAMRRGPAPGERIPLRLTDAQFWRLAEEASESSGYFQSDNLLSNEMHFQDVIPELVQRTEPGGIYIGVGPEQNFTYIAALKPKMAFIPDVRRGNLQLHLMYKALFELSADRADFVSRLFTRKRPTQLKATSTADEIFEAFTNVEPPAPEVYQDNLRAIEELLSKKHGFALTKEDLVGIDYVYHHFYAFGPSINYSSSRGGGGFGGFVTYADLMRATDGNNGARSFLASEDNFTTVRDLEERNLIVPVVGDFAGPKAVRAIATYVK
;
A
#
# COMPACT_ATOMS: atom_id res chain seq x y z
N MET A 1 -75.25 47.25 -14.64
CA MET A 1 -74.66 46.84 -13.35
C MET A 1 -75.01 45.39 -13.11
N THR A 2 -74.07 44.46 -13.35
CA THR A 2 -74.20 43.05 -12.92
C THR A 2 -72.82 42.41 -13.00
N ARG A 3 -72.15 42.30 -11.84
CA ARG A 3 -70.95 41.47 -11.65
C ARG A 3 -71.45 40.05 -11.35
N VAL A 4 -70.97 39.07 -12.09
CA VAL A 4 -71.07 37.65 -11.72
C VAL A 4 -69.65 37.12 -11.54
N SER A 5 -69.30 36.90 -10.29
CA SER A 5 -68.04 36.33 -9.82
C SER A 5 -68.02 34.82 -10.08
N ARG A 6 -67.05 34.34 -10.85
CA ARG A 6 -66.70 32.91 -10.94
C ARG A 6 -65.53 32.63 -10.00
N LEU A 7 -65.77 31.87 -8.93
CA LEU A 7 -64.71 31.29 -8.11
C LEU A 7 -64.04 30.15 -8.91
N LEU A 8 -62.72 30.25 -9.09
CA LEU A 8 -61.86 29.17 -9.56
C LEU A 8 -61.32 28.43 -8.33
N PHE A 9 -61.74 27.18 -8.13
CA PHE A 9 -61.10 26.25 -7.21
C PHE A 9 -59.82 25.73 -7.87
N VAL A 10 -58.66 26.09 -7.32
CA VAL A 10 -57.37 25.46 -7.67
C VAL A 10 -57.13 24.37 -6.63
N GLY A 11 -57.27 23.10 -7.04
CA GLY A 11 -56.90 21.95 -6.24
C GLY A 11 -55.39 21.79 -6.20
N LEU A 12 -54.81 21.89 -5.00
CA LEU A 12 -53.39 21.64 -4.73
C LEU A 12 -53.19 20.13 -4.57
N VAL A 13 -52.54 19.46 -5.52
CA VAL A 13 -52.12 18.05 -5.38
C VAL A 13 -50.75 18.04 -4.69
N LEU A 14 -50.73 17.68 -3.40
CA LEU A 14 -49.52 17.40 -2.63
C LEU A 14 -49.03 15.97 -2.97
N VAL A 15 -48.00 15.87 -3.81
CA VAL A 15 -47.26 14.62 -4.02
C VAL A 15 -46.29 14.46 -2.84
N GLY A 16 -46.67 13.62 -1.87
CA GLY A 16 -45.80 13.21 -0.78
C GLY A 16 -44.70 12.29 -1.28
N GLY A 17 -43.50 12.83 -1.49
CA GLY A 17 -42.30 12.04 -1.74
C GLY A 17 -41.87 11.32 -0.45
N LEU A 18 -41.97 10.00 -0.43
CA LEU A 18 -41.27 9.18 0.57
C LEU A 18 -39.76 9.30 0.32
N VAL A 19 -39.11 10.17 1.08
CA VAL A 19 -37.65 10.12 1.24
C VAL A 19 -37.36 8.95 2.17
N ALA A 20 -36.92 7.82 1.60
CA ALA A 20 -36.34 6.75 2.37
C ALA A 20 -35.09 7.30 3.08
N PRO A 21 -34.96 7.18 4.41
CA PRO A 21 -33.76 7.63 5.09
C PRO A 21 -32.60 6.77 4.58
N SER A 22 -31.62 7.42 3.94
CA SER A 22 -30.34 6.80 3.64
C SER A 22 -29.78 6.26 4.95
N ALA A 23 -29.76 4.93 5.10
CA ALA A 23 -29.11 4.26 6.21
C ALA A 23 -27.61 4.56 6.09
N MET A 24 -27.18 5.64 6.74
CA MET A 24 -25.79 5.93 7.02
C MET A 24 -25.31 4.75 7.87
N ARG A 25 -24.69 3.75 7.23
CA ARG A 25 -24.12 2.59 7.90
C ARG A 25 -23.05 3.13 8.84
N ARG A 26 -23.40 3.20 10.13
CA ARG A 26 -22.48 3.41 11.25
C ARG A 26 -21.23 2.56 11.01
N GLY A 27 -20.06 3.17 11.18
CA GLY A 27 -18.83 2.41 11.37
C GLY A 27 -18.96 1.43 12.55
N PRO A 28 -17.97 0.54 12.73
CA PRO A 28 -17.96 -0.39 13.85
C PRO A 28 -18.28 0.32 15.17
N ALA A 29 -19.05 -0.35 16.04
CA ALA A 29 -19.48 0.24 17.31
C ALA A 29 -18.27 0.43 18.23
N PRO A 30 -18.23 1.49 19.06
CA PRO A 30 -17.13 1.70 20.02
C PRO A 30 -16.97 0.46 20.91
N GLY A 31 -15.79 -0.17 20.89
CA GLY A 31 -15.50 -1.41 21.62
C GLY A 31 -15.42 -2.68 20.77
N GLU A 32 -15.63 -2.61 19.44
CA GLU A 32 -15.21 -3.70 18.55
C GLU A 32 -13.67 -3.78 18.54
N ARG A 33 -13.13 -4.88 19.08
CA ARG A 33 -11.70 -5.19 19.02
C ARG A 33 -11.23 -5.09 17.57
N ILE A 34 -10.06 -4.49 17.36
CA ILE A 34 -9.37 -4.47 16.05
C ILE A 34 -9.46 -5.87 15.43
N PRO A 35 -10.04 -6.01 14.23
CA PRO A 35 -10.35 -7.30 13.67
C PRO A 35 -9.06 -8.07 13.32
N LEU A 36 -9.11 -9.39 13.42
CA LEU A 36 -8.00 -10.25 13.02
C LEU A 36 -7.85 -10.38 11.49
N ARG A 37 -8.82 -9.89 10.72
CA ARG A 37 -8.84 -9.85 9.25
C ARG A 37 -9.93 -8.89 8.78
N LEU A 38 -9.72 -8.21 7.67
CA LEU A 38 -10.77 -7.52 6.93
C LEU A 38 -11.20 -8.35 5.72
N THR A 39 -12.51 -8.38 5.44
CA THR A 39 -12.98 -8.79 4.11
C THR A 39 -12.51 -7.78 3.07
N ASP A 40 -12.44 -8.19 1.81
CA ASP A 40 -12.00 -7.30 0.73
C ASP A 40 -12.87 -6.03 0.63
N ALA A 41 -14.18 -6.18 0.84
CA ALA A 41 -15.10 -5.05 0.88
C ALA A 41 -14.86 -4.12 2.09
N GLN A 42 -14.49 -4.67 3.25
CA GLN A 42 -14.15 -3.86 4.43
C GLN A 42 -12.83 -3.12 4.23
N PHE A 43 -11.82 -3.80 3.68
CA PHE A 43 -10.53 -3.20 3.33
C PHE A 43 -10.69 -2.03 2.37
N TRP A 44 -11.34 -2.27 1.23
CA TRP A 44 -11.50 -1.26 0.19
C TRP A 44 -12.31 -0.07 0.69
N ARG A 45 -13.40 -0.34 1.44
CA ARG A 45 -14.19 0.70 2.07
C ARG A 45 -13.37 1.53 3.05
N LEU A 46 -12.55 0.90 3.89
CA LEU A 46 -11.74 1.61 4.86
C LEU A 46 -10.67 2.48 4.19
N ALA A 47 -9.97 1.96 3.18
CA ALA A 47 -8.99 2.71 2.41
C ALA A 47 -9.63 3.96 1.78
N GLU A 48 -10.78 3.82 1.13
CA GLU A 48 -11.48 4.92 0.44
C GLU A 48 -12.15 5.90 1.42
N GLU A 49 -12.88 5.41 2.44
CA GLU A 49 -13.60 6.27 3.38
C GLU A 49 -12.64 7.06 4.29
N ALA A 50 -11.48 6.49 4.65
CA ALA A 50 -10.46 7.20 5.39
C ALA A 50 -9.71 8.21 4.52
N SER A 51 -9.59 7.94 3.22
CA SER A 51 -8.84 8.79 2.29
C SER A 51 -9.48 10.17 2.06
N GLU A 52 -8.65 11.15 1.79
CA GLU A 52 -9.04 12.47 1.28
C GLU A 52 -8.52 12.69 -0.15
N SER A 53 -8.77 13.86 -0.72
CA SER A 53 -8.28 14.19 -2.06
C SER A 53 -6.76 14.13 -2.12
N SER A 54 -6.21 13.60 -3.22
CA SER A 54 -4.76 13.59 -3.44
C SER A 54 -4.22 15.01 -3.41
N GLY A 55 -3.15 15.21 -2.64
CA GLY A 55 -2.38 16.45 -2.63
C GLY A 55 -1.13 16.36 -3.50
N TYR A 56 -0.23 17.30 -3.28
CA TYR A 56 1.01 17.45 -4.03
C TYR A 56 2.23 17.07 -3.18
N PHE A 57 3.18 16.39 -3.81
CA PHE A 57 4.53 16.21 -3.29
C PHE A 57 5.51 16.35 -4.44
N GLN A 58 6.68 16.90 -4.17
CA GLN A 58 7.71 17.19 -5.17
C GLN A 58 8.37 15.94 -5.80
N SER A 59 7.99 14.72 -5.40
CA SER A 59 8.58 13.46 -5.87
C SER A 59 7.54 12.34 -5.92
N ASP A 60 7.74 11.37 -6.81
CA ASP A 60 6.95 10.14 -6.81
C ASP A 60 7.35 9.22 -5.66
N ASN A 61 8.54 9.41 -5.06
CA ASN A 61 9.02 8.73 -3.83
C ASN A 61 8.63 7.24 -3.80
N LEU A 62 8.95 6.53 -4.89
CA LEU A 62 8.56 5.13 -5.09
C LEU A 62 9.26 4.16 -4.13
N LEU A 63 10.32 4.64 -3.49
CA LEU A 63 11.05 3.94 -2.44
C LEU A 63 11.66 4.93 -1.45
N SER A 64 12.06 4.43 -0.28
CA SER A 64 12.80 5.23 0.70
C SER A 64 14.17 5.64 0.14
N ASN A 65 14.73 6.73 0.67
CA ASN A 65 16.13 7.11 0.44
C ASN A 65 16.96 7.10 1.74
N GLU A 66 16.40 6.54 2.82
CA GLU A 66 16.95 6.57 4.16
C GLU A 66 17.82 5.34 4.43
N MET A 67 19.12 5.38 4.10
CA MET A 67 20.02 4.23 4.30
C MET A 67 20.07 3.70 5.75
N HIS A 68 19.74 4.54 6.72
CA HIS A 68 19.85 4.28 8.16
C HIS A 68 18.51 4.05 8.86
N PHE A 69 17.39 3.88 8.13
CA PHE A 69 16.08 3.72 8.78
C PHE A 69 16.01 2.48 9.70
N GLN A 70 16.91 1.51 9.52
CA GLN A 70 16.95 0.30 10.34
C GLN A 70 17.62 0.50 11.70
N ASP A 71 18.44 1.54 11.89
CA ASP A 71 19.27 1.76 13.08
C ASP A 71 18.43 1.93 14.36
N VAL A 72 17.21 2.46 14.22
CA VAL A 72 16.30 2.70 15.36
C VAL A 72 15.53 1.44 15.79
N ILE A 73 15.50 0.39 14.96
CA ILE A 73 14.65 -0.79 15.18
C ILE A 73 14.96 -1.50 16.51
N PRO A 74 16.23 -1.74 16.91
CA PRO A 74 16.53 -2.38 18.18
C PRO A 74 15.93 -1.65 19.39
N GLU A 75 16.00 -0.31 19.40
CA GLU A 75 15.42 0.51 20.46
C GLU A 75 13.90 0.52 20.40
N LEU A 76 13.32 0.63 19.20
CA LEU A 76 11.87 0.60 19.01
C LEU A 76 11.24 -0.71 19.51
N VAL A 77 11.86 -1.86 19.21
CA VAL A 77 11.39 -3.17 19.68
C VAL A 77 11.44 -3.29 21.21
N GLN A 78 12.45 -2.71 21.86
CA GLN A 78 12.56 -2.73 23.32
C GLN A 78 11.50 -1.87 24.02
N ARG A 79 11.05 -0.79 23.36
CA ARG A 79 10.14 0.21 23.97
C ARG A 79 8.68 0.04 23.59
N THR A 80 8.39 -0.77 22.58
CA THR A 80 7.03 -0.91 22.04
C THR A 80 6.42 -2.22 22.52
N GLU A 81 5.25 -2.13 23.17
CA GLU A 81 4.49 -3.33 23.50
C GLU A 81 3.94 -3.99 22.22
N PRO A 82 4.03 -5.33 22.11
CA PRO A 82 3.50 -6.04 20.95
C PRO A 82 1.99 -5.86 20.76
N GLY A 83 1.54 -5.90 19.51
CA GLY A 83 0.11 -5.92 19.19
C GLY A 83 -0.60 -4.57 19.30
N GLY A 84 0.15 -3.46 19.14
CA GLY A 84 -0.38 -2.12 18.91
C GLY A 84 -0.85 -1.90 17.46
N ILE A 85 -1.14 -0.64 17.13
CA ILE A 85 -1.40 -0.17 15.77
C ILE A 85 -0.17 0.54 15.24
N TYR A 86 0.22 0.23 14.01
CA TYR A 86 1.28 0.95 13.31
C TYR A 86 0.69 2.04 12.41
N ILE A 87 1.30 3.22 12.43
CA ILE A 87 1.03 4.29 11.46
C ILE A 87 2.36 4.85 10.98
N GLY A 88 2.56 4.90 9.66
CA GLY A 88 3.80 5.39 9.08
C GLY A 88 3.59 5.89 7.66
N VAL A 89 4.35 6.90 7.26
CA VAL A 89 4.21 7.56 5.95
C VAL A 89 5.16 6.92 4.94
N GLY A 90 4.83 7.00 3.65
CA GLY A 90 5.73 6.64 2.56
C GLY A 90 5.65 5.16 2.15
N PRO A 91 6.70 4.64 1.51
CA PRO A 91 6.65 3.37 0.79
C PRO A 91 7.08 2.17 1.67
N GLU A 92 8.04 1.35 1.21
CA GLU A 92 8.38 0.01 1.71
C GLU A 92 9.12 -0.03 3.05
N GLN A 93 9.72 1.06 3.52
CA GLN A 93 10.37 1.08 4.83
C GLN A 93 9.38 0.74 5.95
N ASN A 94 8.10 1.06 5.73
CA ASN A 94 7.00 0.66 6.61
C ASN A 94 6.94 -0.86 6.83
N PHE A 95 7.16 -1.68 5.80
CA PHE A 95 7.13 -3.14 5.92
C PHE A 95 8.23 -3.66 6.85
N THR A 96 9.39 -3.01 6.87
CA THR A 96 10.49 -3.37 7.78
C THR A 96 10.12 -3.08 9.23
N TYR A 97 9.53 -1.91 9.51
CA TYR A 97 9.01 -1.61 10.85
C TYR A 97 7.86 -2.53 11.25
N ILE A 98 6.95 -2.85 10.32
CA ILE A 98 5.83 -3.77 10.55
C ILE A 98 6.35 -5.19 10.88
N ALA A 99 7.36 -5.69 10.16
CA ALA A 99 7.97 -6.97 10.44
C ALA A 99 8.60 -7.04 11.84
N ALA A 100 9.24 -5.95 12.27
CA ALA A 100 9.89 -5.86 13.58
C ALA A 100 8.87 -5.70 14.73
N LEU A 101 7.91 -4.78 14.57
CA LEU A 101 6.97 -4.40 15.63
C LEU A 101 5.75 -5.32 15.74
N LYS A 102 5.44 -6.08 14.68
CA LYS A 102 4.34 -7.04 14.60
C LYS A 102 3.00 -6.44 15.08
N PRO A 103 2.56 -5.31 14.49
CA PRO A 103 1.32 -4.67 14.89
C PRO A 103 0.11 -5.57 14.58
N LYS A 104 -1.02 -5.33 15.25
CA LYS A 104 -2.29 -5.98 14.89
C LYS A 104 -2.80 -5.51 13.53
N MET A 105 -2.50 -4.26 13.19
CA MET A 105 -2.92 -3.60 11.97
C MET A 105 -2.01 -2.39 11.70
N ALA A 106 -1.80 -2.07 10.44
CA ALA A 106 -1.00 -0.95 9.97
C ALA A 106 -1.83 -0.02 9.07
N PHE A 107 -1.62 1.27 9.21
CA PHE A 107 -2.12 2.30 8.30
C PHE A 107 -0.94 3.03 7.67
N ILE A 108 -0.99 3.22 6.36
CA ILE A 108 0.06 3.93 5.62
C ILE A 108 -0.56 5.17 4.95
N PRO A 109 -0.73 6.28 5.71
CA PRO A 109 -1.18 7.53 5.14
C PRO A 109 -0.07 8.18 4.30
N ASP A 110 -0.42 8.71 3.15
CA ASP A 110 0.46 9.55 2.34
C ASP A 110 -0.36 10.55 1.53
N VAL A 111 0.15 11.75 1.35
CA VAL A 111 -0.57 12.84 0.66
C VAL A 111 -0.91 12.49 -0.79
N ARG A 112 -0.22 11.52 -1.39
CA ARG A 112 -0.37 11.15 -2.81
C ARG A 112 -1.18 9.86 -2.97
N ARG A 113 -2.09 9.87 -3.93
CA ARG A 113 -2.74 8.65 -4.43
C ARG A 113 -1.76 7.64 -5.04
N GLY A 114 -0.65 8.11 -5.59
CA GLY A 114 0.44 7.27 -6.09
C GLY A 114 1.04 6.33 -5.03
N ASN A 115 1.09 6.74 -3.75
CA ASN A 115 1.57 5.85 -2.69
C ASN A 115 0.55 4.75 -2.38
N LEU A 116 -0.75 5.05 -2.44
CA LEU A 116 -1.79 4.02 -2.34
C LEU A 116 -1.67 3.00 -3.46
N GLN A 117 -1.45 3.45 -4.70
CA GLN A 117 -1.24 2.57 -5.87
C GLN A 117 0.01 1.70 -5.71
N LEU A 118 1.11 2.27 -5.21
CA LEU A 118 2.33 1.53 -4.86
C LEU A 118 2.08 0.44 -3.81
N HIS A 119 1.33 0.74 -2.75
CA HIS A 119 1.00 -0.26 -1.73
C HIS A 119 0.01 -1.31 -2.22
N LEU A 120 -0.92 -0.98 -3.12
CA LEU A 120 -1.76 -1.99 -3.79
C LEU A 120 -0.94 -2.94 -4.67
N MET A 121 0.06 -2.42 -5.40
CA MET A 121 1.03 -3.24 -6.13
C MET A 121 1.78 -4.17 -5.18
N TYR A 122 2.32 -3.65 -4.06
CA TYR A 122 3.01 -4.47 -3.06
C TYR A 122 2.12 -5.55 -2.47
N LYS A 123 0.90 -5.20 -2.06
CA LYS A 123 -0.10 -6.16 -1.59
C LYS A 123 -0.24 -7.33 -2.55
N ALA A 124 -0.42 -7.03 -3.84
CA ALA A 124 -0.55 -8.08 -4.84
C ALA A 124 0.71 -8.93 -4.98
N LEU A 125 1.89 -8.30 -4.97
CA LEU A 125 3.16 -9.01 -5.04
C LEU A 125 3.39 -9.90 -3.83
N PHE A 126 3.06 -9.47 -2.61
CA PHE A 126 3.15 -10.31 -1.41
C PHE A 126 2.26 -11.56 -1.53
N GLU A 127 1.00 -11.39 -1.95
CA GLU A 127 0.06 -12.52 -2.11
C GLU A 127 0.40 -13.47 -3.26
N LEU A 128 1.02 -12.96 -4.34
CA LEU A 128 1.45 -13.76 -5.49
C LEU A 128 2.75 -14.53 -5.24
N SER A 129 3.47 -14.20 -4.16
CA SER A 129 4.83 -14.69 -3.92
C SER A 129 4.88 -15.79 -2.87
N ALA A 130 5.50 -16.92 -3.23
CA ALA A 130 5.66 -18.06 -2.33
C ALA A 130 6.67 -17.79 -1.20
N ASP A 131 7.75 -17.06 -1.50
CA ASP A 131 8.86 -16.75 -0.59
C ASP A 131 9.51 -15.40 -0.97
N ARG A 132 10.53 -14.98 -0.21
CA ARG A 132 11.26 -13.72 -0.46
C ARG A 132 11.90 -13.63 -1.84
N ALA A 133 12.46 -14.73 -2.33
CA ALA A 133 13.15 -14.73 -3.61
C ALA A 133 12.16 -14.65 -4.78
N ASP A 134 10.99 -15.28 -4.65
CA ASP A 134 9.87 -15.14 -5.59
C ASP A 134 9.29 -13.71 -5.57
N PHE A 135 9.19 -13.09 -4.39
CA PHE A 135 8.81 -11.68 -4.27
C PHE A 135 9.77 -10.76 -5.02
N VAL A 136 11.08 -10.91 -4.81
CA VAL A 136 12.08 -10.10 -5.54
C VAL A 136 12.04 -10.38 -7.05
N SER A 137 11.87 -11.64 -7.44
CA SER A 137 11.67 -12.05 -8.84
C SER A 137 10.50 -11.34 -9.49
N ARG A 138 9.34 -11.26 -8.80
CA ARG A 138 8.14 -10.61 -9.32
C ARG A 138 8.23 -9.10 -9.25
N LEU A 139 8.74 -8.52 -8.17
CA LEU A 139 8.87 -7.06 -8.00
C LEU A 139 9.66 -6.43 -9.15
N PHE A 140 10.78 -7.05 -9.54
CA PHE A 140 11.61 -6.54 -10.62
C PHE A 140 11.31 -7.19 -11.98
N THR A 141 10.35 -8.12 -12.03
CA THR A 141 10.12 -8.99 -13.19
C THR A 141 11.44 -9.57 -13.69
N ARG A 142 12.28 -10.12 -12.81
CA ARG A 142 13.55 -10.75 -13.18
C ARG A 142 13.45 -12.23 -12.93
N LYS A 143 14.00 -13.06 -13.82
CA LYS A 143 13.98 -14.51 -13.62
C LYS A 143 14.68 -14.87 -12.31
N ARG A 144 13.98 -15.56 -11.40
CA ARG A 144 14.54 -16.08 -10.16
C ARG A 144 15.84 -16.88 -10.41
N PRO A 145 16.98 -16.47 -9.82
CA PRO A 145 18.20 -17.27 -9.84
C PRO A 145 17.99 -18.62 -9.13
N THR A 146 18.41 -19.71 -9.76
CA THR A 146 18.10 -21.09 -9.32
C THR A 146 18.84 -21.51 -8.06
N GLN A 147 19.90 -20.80 -7.69
CA GLN A 147 20.73 -21.07 -6.51
C GLN A 147 20.11 -20.56 -5.20
N LEU A 148 19.09 -19.70 -5.26
CA LEU A 148 18.49 -19.08 -4.08
C LEU A 148 17.63 -20.06 -3.30
N LYS A 149 17.88 -20.12 -1.98
CA LYS A 149 17.18 -20.97 -1.03
C LYS A 149 16.37 -20.12 -0.05
N ALA A 150 15.44 -20.73 0.68
CA ALA A 150 14.70 -20.05 1.75
C ALA A 150 15.62 -19.46 2.85
N THR A 151 16.80 -20.04 3.05
CA THR A 151 17.80 -19.55 4.02
C THR A 151 18.74 -18.48 3.47
N SER A 152 18.62 -18.10 2.19
CA SER A 152 19.48 -17.08 1.61
C SER A 152 19.29 -15.74 2.32
N THR A 153 20.40 -15.05 2.60
CA THR A 153 20.38 -13.71 3.18
C THR A 153 19.85 -12.69 2.16
N ALA A 154 19.46 -11.50 2.64
CA ALA A 154 19.11 -10.41 1.73
C ALA A 154 20.29 -10.08 0.79
N ASP A 155 21.52 -10.07 1.31
CA ASP A 155 22.73 -9.87 0.51
C ASP A 155 22.85 -10.87 -0.63
N GLU A 156 22.75 -12.17 -0.34
CA GLU A 156 22.83 -13.23 -1.35
C GLU A 156 21.70 -13.13 -2.39
N ILE A 157 20.48 -12.76 -1.96
CA ILE A 157 19.36 -12.54 -2.89
C ILE A 157 19.70 -11.39 -3.84
N PHE A 158 20.04 -10.21 -3.33
CA PHE A 158 20.28 -9.04 -4.16
C PHE A 158 21.56 -9.15 -5.00
N GLU A 159 22.60 -9.82 -4.51
CA GLU A 159 23.79 -10.18 -5.29
C GLU A 159 23.41 -11.07 -6.48
N ALA A 160 22.60 -12.11 -6.25
CA ALA A 160 22.17 -13.02 -7.32
C ALA A 160 21.30 -12.35 -8.40
N PHE A 161 20.56 -11.29 -8.04
CA PHE A 161 19.75 -10.51 -8.98
C PHE A 161 20.51 -9.39 -9.71
N THR A 162 21.73 -9.03 -9.26
CA THR A 162 22.47 -7.85 -9.77
C THR A 162 22.67 -7.87 -11.29
N ASN A 163 22.96 -9.05 -11.86
CA ASN A 163 23.22 -9.21 -13.29
C ASN A 163 22.10 -9.96 -14.04
N VAL A 164 20.90 -10.03 -13.45
CA VAL A 164 19.76 -10.62 -14.16
C VAL A 164 19.16 -9.56 -15.07
N GLU A 165 19.30 -9.78 -16.37
CA GLU A 165 18.78 -8.88 -17.40
C GLU A 165 17.25 -8.75 -17.31
N PRO A 166 16.70 -7.56 -17.66
CA PRO A 166 15.26 -7.42 -17.86
C PRO A 166 14.76 -8.45 -18.87
N PRO A 167 13.65 -9.15 -18.59
CA PRO A 167 13.05 -10.06 -19.54
C PRO A 167 12.42 -9.26 -20.69
N ALA A 168 11.91 -10.00 -21.66
CA ALA A 168 11.11 -9.41 -22.73
C ALA A 168 9.85 -8.70 -22.15
N PRO A 169 9.38 -7.60 -22.78
CA PRO A 169 8.23 -6.82 -22.31
C PRO A 169 6.97 -7.64 -22.03
N GLU A 170 6.79 -8.78 -22.71
CA GLU A 170 5.66 -9.67 -22.52
C GLU A 170 5.61 -10.27 -21.11
N VAL A 171 6.78 -10.58 -20.51
CA VAL A 171 6.84 -11.11 -19.14
C VAL A 171 6.45 -10.03 -18.12
N TYR A 172 6.82 -8.78 -18.38
CA TYR A 172 6.36 -7.64 -17.59
C TYR A 172 4.83 -7.51 -17.66
N GLN A 173 4.28 -7.56 -18.87
CA GLN A 173 2.83 -7.44 -19.09
C GLN A 173 2.04 -8.59 -18.44
N ASP A 174 2.58 -9.81 -18.45
CA ASP A 174 1.96 -10.95 -17.77
C ASP A 174 1.94 -10.76 -16.24
N ASN A 175 3.04 -10.30 -15.64
CA ASN A 175 3.07 -10.00 -14.21
C ASN A 175 2.14 -8.83 -13.84
N LEU A 176 2.13 -7.74 -14.63
CA LEU A 176 1.23 -6.61 -14.41
C LEU A 176 -0.23 -7.07 -14.44
N ARG A 177 -0.59 -7.90 -15.43
CA ARG A 177 -1.93 -8.48 -15.51
C ARG A 177 -2.26 -9.34 -14.29
N ALA A 178 -1.32 -10.13 -13.79
CA ALA A 178 -1.53 -10.92 -12.57
C ALA A 178 -1.79 -10.03 -11.34
N ILE A 179 -1.08 -8.89 -11.23
CA ILE A 179 -1.33 -7.88 -10.18
C ILE A 179 -2.74 -7.31 -10.30
N GLU A 180 -3.10 -6.83 -11.49
CA GLU A 180 -4.42 -6.24 -11.76
C GLU A 180 -5.56 -7.24 -11.53
N GLU A 181 -5.41 -8.48 -11.98
CA GLU A 181 -6.41 -9.54 -11.80
C GLU A 181 -6.56 -9.95 -10.34
N LEU A 182 -5.46 -10.03 -9.58
CA LEU A 182 -5.55 -10.28 -8.14
C LEU A 182 -6.37 -9.17 -7.45
N LEU A 183 -6.02 -7.91 -7.67
CA LEU A 183 -6.68 -6.79 -7.01
C LEU A 183 -8.14 -6.60 -7.46
N SER A 184 -8.42 -6.71 -8.75
CA SER A 184 -9.75 -6.42 -9.32
C SER A 184 -10.68 -7.62 -9.35
N LYS A 185 -10.19 -8.84 -9.66
CA LYS A 185 -11.05 -10.02 -9.82
C LYS A 185 -11.10 -10.89 -8.56
N LYS A 186 -9.95 -11.16 -7.93
CA LYS A 186 -9.91 -11.98 -6.70
C LYS A 186 -10.42 -11.18 -5.51
N HIS A 187 -9.90 -9.96 -5.29
CA HIS A 187 -10.35 -9.11 -4.17
C HIS A 187 -11.57 -8.24 -4.50
N GLY A 188 -11.86 -7.99 -5.78
CA GLY A 188 -13.03 -7.19 -6.14
C GLY A 188 -12.90 -5.70 -5.78
N PHE A 189 -11.67 -5.18 -5.65
CA PHE A 189 -11.47 -3.75 -5.39
C PHE A 189 -11.97 -2.94 -6.58
N ALA A 190 -12.72 -1.86 -6.30
CA ALA A 190 -13.29 -1.00 -7.32
C ALA A 190 -12.23 -0.02 -7.86
N LEU A 191 -11.15 -0.57 -8.43
CA LEU A 191 -10.04 0.19 -9.00
C LEU A 191 -10.54 1.09 -10.14
N THR A 192 -10.19 2.36 -10.08
CA THR A 192 -10.45 3.31 -11.16
C THR A 192 -9.46 3.11 -12.30
N LYS A 193 -9.73 3.71 -13.46
CA LYS A 193 -8.74 3.76 -14.55
C LYS A 193 -7.44 4.44 -14.12
N GLU A 194 -7.54 5.46 -13.26
CA GLU A 194 -6.37 6.14 -12.69
C GLU A 194 -5.55 5.20 -11.81
N ASP A 195 -6.19 4.30 -11.06
CA ASP A 195 -5.48 3.30 -10.25
C ASP A 195 -4.70 2.31 -11.10
N LEU A 196 -5.32 1.79 -12.17
CA LEU A 196 -4.65 0.85 -13.07
C LEU A 196 -3.44 1.51 -13.76
N VAL A 197 -3.62 2.73 -14.28
CA VAL A 197 -2.52 3.50 -14.89
C VAL A 197 -1.42 3.80 -13.87
N GLY A 198 -1.78 4.14 -12.63
CA GLY A 198 -0.82 4.42 -11.57
C GLY A 198 -0.04 3.19 -11.13
N ILE A 199 -0.70 2.03 -10.99
CA ILE A 199 -0.05 0.76 -10.68
C ILE A 199 0.92 0.36 -11.79
N ASP A 200 0.52 0.46 -13.06
CA ASP A 200 1.41 0.23 -14.21
C ASP A 200 2.61 1.19 -14.18
N TYR A 201 2.37 2.49 -13.99
CA TYR A 201 3.44 3.49 -13.89
C TYR A 201 4.46 3.14 -12.81
N VAL A 202 4.00 2.80 -11.60
CA VAL A 202 4.86 2.41 -10.49
C VAL A 202 5.63 1.14 -10.81
N TYR A 203 4.92 0.08 -11.22
CA TYR A 203 5.52 -1.23 -11.47
C TYR A 203 6.53 -1.19 -12.62
N HIS A 204 6.28 -0.37 -13.64
CA HIS A 204 7.20 -0.14 -14.75
C HIS A 204 8.57 0.34 -14.28
N HIS A 205 8.64 1.21 -13.26
CA HIS A 205 9.93 1.69 -12.75
C HIS A 205 10.70 0.58 -12.02
N PHE A 206 10.03 -0.27 -11.24
CA PHE A 206 10.66 -1.44 -10.64
C PHE A 206 11.16 -2.42 -11.72
N TYR A 207 10.38 -2.63 -12.78
CA TYR A 207 10.81 -3.44 -13.93
C TYR A 207 12.01 -2.81 -14.66
N ALA A 208 11.96 -1.52 -14.97
CA ALA A 208 12.97 -0.85 -15.77
C ALA A 208 14.33 -0.80 -15.06
N PHE A 209 14.34 -0.44 -13.78
CA PHE A 209 15.57 -0.23 -13.01
C PHE A 209 15.99 -1.45 -12.19
N GLY A 210 15.08 -2.40 -11.95
CA GLY A 210 15.37 -3.60 -11.16
C GLY A 210 15.85 -3.26 -9.75
N PRO A 211 16.75 -4.07 -9.17
CA PRO A 211 17.36 -3.81 -7.87
C PRO A 211 18.02 -2.42 -7.70
N SER A 212 18.42 -1.80 -8.81
CA SER A 212 19.10 -0.51 -8.84
C SER A 212 18.16 0.70 -8.84
N ILE A 213 16.83 0.48 -8.78
CA ILE A 213 15.85 1.57 -8.63
C ILE A 213 16.21 2.42 -7.41
N ASN A 214 16.13 3.73 -7.57
CA ASN A 214 16.44 4.72 -6.53
C ASN A 214 15.51 5.92 -6.63
N TYR A 215 15.63 6.85 -5.67
CA TYR A 215 14.76 8.03 -5.55
C TYR A 215 14.67 8.89 -6.83
N SER A 216 15.68 8.87 -7.69
CA SER A 216 15.70 9.63 -8.94
C SER A 216 15.13 8.89 -10.16
N SER A 217 14.87 7.58 -10.05
CA SER A 217 14.45 6.73 -11.16
C SER A 217 13.19 7.21 -11.89
N SER A 218 12.27 7.89 -11.19
CA SER A 218 11.04 8.44 -11.78
C SER A 218 11.14 9.90 -12.20
N ARG A 219 12.27 10.58 -11.93
CA ARG A 219 12.48 12.02 -12.18
C ARG A 219 13.03 12.37 -13.57
N GLY A 220 12.91 11.47 -14.55
CA GLY A 220 13.26 11.73 -15.96
C GLY A 220 14.75 11.84 -16.29
N GLY A 221 15.64 11.86 -15.29
CA GLY A 221 17.08 11.67 -15.46
C GLY A 221 17.42 10.22 -15.13
N GLY A 222 17.80 9.42 -16.14
CA GLY A 222 18.07 7.99 -16.00
C GLY A 222 18.82 7.70 -14.71
N GLY A 223 18.18 6.96 -13.80
CA GLY A 223 18.54 6.78 -12.38
C GLY A 223 19.87 6.07 -12.14
N PHE A 224 20.96 6.55 -12.73
CA PHE A 224 22.30 6.02 -12.65
C PHE A 224 23.19 7.01 -11.87
N GLY A 225 23.58 6.61 -10.64
CA GLY A 225 24.64 7.26 -9.86
C GLY A 225 24.24 7.66 -8.43
N GLY A 226 25.09 7.30 -7.46
CA GLY A 226 25.22 7.89 -6.11
C GLY A 226 24.07 7.79 -5.11
N PHE A 227 22.84 7.51 -5.55
CA PHE A 227 21.67 7.39 -4.68
C PHE A 227 21.56 5.99 -4.08
N VAL A 228 20.97 5.93 -2.89
CA VAL A 228 20.59 4.67 -2.23
C VAL A 228 19.60 3.92 -3.13
N THR A 229 19.95 2.69 -3.48
CA THR A 229 19.11 1.80 -4.30
C THR A 229 18.19 0.94 -3.42
N TYR A 230 17.18 0.32 -4.02
CA TYR A 230 16.35 -0.67 -3.32
C TYR A 230 17.20 -1.81 -2.74
N ALA A 231 18.20 -2.29 -3.51
CA ALA A 231 19.14 -3.28 -3.03
C ALA A 231 19.91 -2.80 -1.80
N ASP A 232 20.32 -1.53 -1.75
CA ASP A 232 21.04 -0.98 -0.58
C ASP A 232 20.13 -0.93 0.65
N LEU A 233 18.89 -0.47 0.50
CA LEU A 233 17.91 -0.42 1.61
C LEU A 233 17.65 -1.80 2.21
N MET A 234 17.53 -2.82 1.37
CA MET A 234 17.20 -4.18 1.82
C MET A 234 18.40 -4.91 2.43
N ARG A 235 19.62 -4.54 2.01
CA ARG A 235 20.90 -5.07 2.51
C ARG A 235 21.44 -4.32 3.73
N ALA A 236 20.95 -3.10 3.99
CA ALA A 236 21.35 -2.31 5.15
C ALA A 236 21.12 -3.08 6.47
N THR A 237 21.94 -2.75 7.47
CA THR A 237 21.85 -3.31 8.83
C THR A 237 21.43 -2.23 9.82
N ASP A 238 21.09 -2.63 11.04
CA ASP A 238 20.67 -1.76 12.15
C ASP A 238 21.81 -1.03 12.89
N GLY A 239 22.96 -0.82 12.23
CA GLY A 239 24.16 -0.27 12.84
C GLY A 239 24.89 -1.21 13.81
N ASN A 240 24.29 -2.36 14.19
CA ASN A 240 24.89 -3.42 15.00
C ASN A 240 25.10 -4.72 14.21
N ASN A 241 25.19 -4.61 12.87
CA ASN A 241 25.26 -5.73 11.92
C ASN A 241 24.03 -6.64 11.90
N GLY A 242 22.90 -6.24 12.49
CA GLY A 242 21.64 -6.97 12.39
C GLY A 242 20.88 -6.59 11.13
N ALA A 243 20.61 -7.56 10.24
CA ALA A 243 19.71 -7.35 9.11
C ALA A 243 18.25 -7.31 9.60
N ARG A 244 17.53 -6.21 9.34
CA ARG A 244 16.15 -6.02 9.83
C ARG A 244 15.11 -5.92 8.73
N SER A 245 15.51 -5.67 7.49
CA SER A 245 14.59 -5.50 6.36
C SER A 245 13.52 -6.60 6.32
N PHE A 246 12.35 -6.28 5.75
CA PHE A 246 11.30 -7.30 5.59
C PHE A 246 11.74 -8.48 4.69
N LEU A 247 12.82 -8.30 3.92
CA LEU A 247 13.48 -9.33 3.12
C LEU A 247 14.69 -9.98 3.82
N ALA A 248 15.00 -9.63 5.07
CA ALA A 248 16.14 -10.18 5.81
C ALA A 248 15.96 -11.67 6.16
N SER A 249 14.72 -12.12 6.40
CA SER A 249 14.39 -13.50 6.77
C SER A 249 12.99 -13.90 6.31
N GLU A 250 12.74 -15.20 6.14
CA GLU A 250 11.40 -15.70 5.80
C GLU A 250 10.36 -15.35 6.87
N ASP A 251 10.76 -15.26 8.14
CA ASP A 251 9.87 -14.86 9.23
C ASP A 251 9.42 -13.41 9.09
N ASN A 252 10.34 -12.51 8.73
CA ASN A 252 10.00 -11.10 8.49
C ASN A 252 9.06 -10.96 7.30
N PHE A 253 9.38 -11.65 6.20
CA PHE A 253 8.57 -11.63 4.99
C PHE A 253 7.17 -12.20 5.22
N THR A 254 7.08 -13.35 5.87
CA THR A 254 5.81 -14.00 6.18
C THR A 254 4.97 -13.16 7.14
N THR A 255 5.60 -12.44 8.08
CA THR A 255 4.88 -11.50 8.96
C THR A 255 4.17 -10.41 8.16
N VAL A 256 4.83 -9.81 7.18
CA VAL A 256 4.22 -8.77 6.33
C VAL A 256 3.19 -9.39 5.39
N ARG A 257 3.52 -10.51 4.73
CA ARG A 257 2.60 -11.22 3.83
C ARG A 257 1.31 -11.63 4.53
N ASP A 258 1.38 -12.14 5.76
CA ASP A 258 0.19 -12.51 6.55
C ASP A 258 -0.70 -11.30 6.84
N LEU A 259 -0.12 -10.13 7.16
CA LEU A 259 -0.91 -8.90 7.34
C LEU A 259 -1.54 -8.42 6.01
N GLU A 260 -0.83 -8.54 4.89
CA GLU A 260 -1.38 -8.24 3.56
C GLU A 260 -2.54 -9.17 3.21
N GLU A 261 -2.36 -10.50 3.34
CA GLU A 261 -3.39 -11.52 3.06
C GLU A 261 -4.62 -11.39 3.98
N ARG A 262 -4.43 -10.89 5.20
CA ARG A 262 -5.52 -10.60 6.14
C ARG A 262 -6.12 -9.20 5.94
N ASN A 263 -5.66 -8.45 4.94
CA ASN A 263 -6.11 -7.09 4.63
C ASN A 263 -5.92 -6.11 5.81
N LEU A 264 -4.76 -6.17 6.49
CA LEU A 264 -4.47 -5.40 7.70
C LEU A 264 -3.35 -4.37 7.52
N ILE A 265 -2.83 -4.19 6.30
CA ILE A 265 -1.98 -3.05 5.93
C ILE A 265 -2.80 -2.17 5.00
N VAL A 266 -3.32 -1.06 5.52
CA VAL A 266 -4.29 -0.22 4.81
C VAL A 266 -3.61 1.07 4.32
N PRO A 267 -3.37 1.22 3.01
CA PRO A 267 -2.92 2.50 2.46
C PRO A 267 -4.08 3.51 2.47
N VAL A 268 -3.77 4.76 2.78
CA VAL A 268 -4.74 5.86 2.86
C VAL A 268 -4.15 7.09 2.19
N VAL A 269 -4.92 7.78 1.35
CA VAL A 269 -4.53 9.10 0.83
C VAL A 269 -4.83 10.13 1.90
N GLY A 270 -3.81 10.82 2.40
CA GLY A 270 -3.96 11.79 3.47
C GLY A 270 -2.73 12.64 3.74
N ASP A 271 -2.95 13.94 3.83
CA ASP A 271 -2.02 14.86 4.47
C ASP A 271 -2.10 14.64 5.99
N PHE A 272 -0.93 14.52 6.62
CA PHE A 272 -0.84 14.35 8.08
C PHE A 272 -1.36 15.59 8.83
N ALA A 273 -1.21 16.78 8.23
CA ALA A 273 -1.82 18.03 8.70
C ALA A 273 -3.24 18.25 8.16
N GLY A 274 -3.73 17.30 7.34
CA GLY A 274 -5.00 17.36 6.64
C GLY A 274 -6.22 17.16 7.55
N PRO A 275 -7.42 17.45 7.02
CA PRO A 275 -8.61 17.50 7.84
C PRO A 275 -9.25 16.14 8.15
N LYS A 276 -8.88 15.05 7.46
CA LYS A 276 -9.65 13.80 7.48
C LYS A 276 -8.84 12.55 7.87
N ALA A 277 -7.81 12.20 7.11
CA ALA A 277 -7.25 10.84 7.13
C ALA A 277 -6.81 10.34 8.51
N VAL A 278 -5.96 11.10 9.20
CA VAL A 278 -5.47 10.73 10.55
C VAL A 278 -6.62 10.64 11.56
N ARG A 279 -7.63 11.51 11.46
CA ARG A 279 -8.81 11.48 12.34
C ARG A 279 -9.73 10.29 12.05
N ALA A 280 -9.88 9.91 10.78
CA ALA A 280 -10.63 8.72 10.38
C ALA A 280 -9.95 7.45 10.91
N ILE A 281 -8.62 7.34 10.76
CA ILE A 281 -7.82 6.24 11.33
C ILE A 281 -8.00 6.20 12.86
N ALA A 282 -7.85 7.34 13.55
CA ALA A 282 -8.02 7.42 14.99
C ALA A 282 -9.44 7.05 15.46
N THR A 283 -10.47 7.33 14.64
CA THR A 283 -11.86 6.93 14.92
C THR A 283 -12.06 5.44 14.72
N TYR A 284 -11.40 4.84 13.74
CA TYR A 284 -11.49 3.41 13.46
C TYR A 284 -10.84 2.55 14.55
N VAL A 285 -9.72 3.00 15.12
CA VAL A 285 -8.94 2.20 16.08
C VAL A 285 -9.37 2.35 17.55
N LYS A 286 -10.34 3.24 17.83
CA LYS A 286 -10.91 3.48 19.16
C LYS A 286 -12.09 2.58 19.45
#